data_AF-A0A1L9AYZ3-F1
#
_entry.id   AF-A0A1L9AYZ3-F1
#
_cell.length_a   1.000
_cell.length_b   1.000
_cell.length_c   1.000
_cell.angle_alpha   90.00
_cell.angle_beta   90.00
_cell.angle_gamma   90.00
#
_symmetry.space_group_name_H-M   'P 1'
#
loop_
_entity.id
_entity.type
_entity.pdbx_description
1 polymer ?
#
loop_
_entity_poly.entity_id
_entity_poly.type
_entity_poly.pdbx_seq_one_letter_code
_entity_poly.pdbx_strand_id
1 'polypeptide(L)' 'MNCVMSEIANVSVEQTSDGAVVRLTAKDPSQVEQVQRMAQMMGNCTGVGQQPPDQAIPAP' A
#
# COMPACT_ATOMS: atom_id res chain seq x y z
N MET A 1 -7.42 -11.31 6.87
CA MET A 1 -6.48 -10.19 7.10
C MET A 1 -7.31 -8.92 7.17
N ASN A 2 -7.41 -8.30 8.35
CA ASN A 2 -8.11 -7.04 8.53
C ASN A 2 -7.14 -5.93 8.08
N CYS A 3 -7.47 -5.21 7.00
CA CYS A 3 -6.62 -4.14 6.50
C CYS A 3 -6.64 -3.00 7.52
N VAL A 4 -5.61 -2.94 8.36
CA VAL A 4 -5.34 -1.88 9.37
C VAL A 4 -5.48 -0.46 8.77
N MET A 5 -5.37 -0.35 7.44
CA MET A 5 -5.60 0.87 6.67
C MET A 5 -6.96 1.53 6.96
N SER A 6 -8.02 0.73 7.17
CA SER A 6 -9.36 1.26 7.44
C SER A 6 -9.48 1.93 8.81
N GLU A 7 -8.59 1.62 9.76
CA GLU A 7 -8.60 2.21 11.10
C GLU A 7 -7.93 3.59 11.11
N ILE A 8 -6.87 3.76 10.30
CA ILE A 8 -6.02 4.96 10.30
C ILE A 8 -6.37 5.95 9.18
N ALA A 9 -6.97 5.47 8.09
CA ALA A 9 -7.24 6.26 6.90
C ALA A 9 -8.57 5.87 6.25
N ASN A 10 -9.23 6.86 5.65
CA ASN A 10 -10.25 6.61 4.65
C ASN A 10 -9.56 6.37 3.31
N VAL A 11 -9.91 5.26 2.67
CA VAL A 11 -9.39 4.89 1.36
C VAL A 11 -10.52 5.01 0.35
N SER A 12 -10.27 5.74 -0.74
CA SER A 12 -11.20 5.87 -1.85
C SER A 12 -10.45 5.53 -3.14
N VAL A 13 -11.07 4.71 -3.98
CA VAL A 13 -10.51 4.32 -5.27
C VAL A 13 -11.40 4.90 -6.35
N GLU A 14 -10.81 5.70 -7.21
CA GLU A 14 -11.47 6.29 -8.36
C GLU A 14 -10.90 5.66 -9.63
N GLN A 15 -11.78 5.13 -10.48
CA GLN A 15 -11.40 4.64 -11.80
C GLN A 15 -11.43 5.80 -12.78
N THR A 16 -10.32 5.95 -13.51
CA THR A 16 -10.12 6.97 -14.54
C THR A 16 -9.85 6.27 -15.87
N SER A 17 -9.94 7.00 -16.98
CA SER A 17 -9.71 6.42 -18.31
C SER A 17 -8.27 5.93 -18.54
N ASP A 18 -7.31 6.43 -17.76
CA ASP A 18 -5.87 6.08 -17.85
C ASP A 18 -5.45 5.03 -16.81
N GLY A 19 -6.29 4.75 -15.80
CA GLY A 19 -5.96 3.84 -14.72
C GLY A 19 -6.79 4.06 -13.46
N ALA A 20 -6.27 3.65 -12.30
CA ALA A 20 -6.93 3.82 -11.02
C ALA A 20 -6.17 4.79 -10.12
N VAL A 21 -6.89 5.74 -9.51
CA VAL A 21 -6.36 6.66 -8.50
C VAL A 21 -6.82 6.20 -7.13
N VAL A 22 -5.87 5.94 -6.23
CA VAL A 22 -6.16 5.61 -4.82
C VAL A 22 -5.89 6.86 -3.97
N ARG A 23 -6.94 7.40 -3.36
CA ARG A 23 -6.85 8.48 -2.37
C ARG A 23 -6.84 7.89 -0.97
N LEU A 24 -5.77 8.16 -0.22
CA LEU A 24 -5.66 7.85 1.20
C LEU A 24 -5.78 9.16 1.99
N THR A 25 -6.75 9.23 2.88
CA THR A 25 -6.98 10.41 3.73
C THR A 25 -6.88 9.98 5.19
N ALA A 26 -5.92 10.54 5.94
CA ALA A 26 -5.81 10.25 7.37
C ALA A 26 -7.09 10.68 8.12
N LYS A 27 -7.55 9.85 9.06
CA LYS A 27 -8.70 10.20 9.91
C LYS A 27 -8.35 11.24 10.96
N ASP A 28 -7.10 11.24 11.40
CA ASP A 28 -6.55 12.22 12.34
C ASP A 28 -5.30 12.88 11.76
N PRO A 29 -5.06 14.16 12.06
CA PRO A 29 -3.87 14.87 11.60
C PRO A 29 -2.57 14.23 12.11
N SER A 30 -2.58 13.63 13.30
CA SER A 30 -1.42 12.92 13.87
C SER A 30 -1.06 11.64 13.10
N GLN A 31 -1.95 11.13 12.25
CA GLN A 31 -1.76 9.90 11.49
C GLN A 31 -1.23 10.18 10.07
N VAL A 32 -1.05 11.45 9.68
CA VAL A 32 -0.63 11.86 8.34
C VAL A 32 0.72 11.24 7.93
N GLU A 33 1.72 11.27 8.82
CA GLU A 33 3.02 10.65 8.55
C GLU A 33 2.90 9.13 8.32
N GLN A 34 2.02 8.47 9.09
CA GLN A 34 1.81 7.03 8.99
C GLN A 34 1.16 6.66 7.65
N VAL A 35 0.13 7.41 7.22
CA VAL A 35 -0.53 7.22 5.92
C VAL A 35 0.44 7.50 4.76
N GLN A 36 1.26 8.54 4.87
CA GLN A 36 2.27 8.86 3.86
C GLN A 36 3.31 7.74 3.72
N ARG A 37 3.84 7.22 4.83
CA ARG A 37 4.80 6.10 4.81
C ARG A 37 4.19 4.84 4.18
N MET A 38 2.90 4.58 4.41
CA MET A 38 2.21 3.47 3.76
C MET A 38 2.04 3.67 2.26
N ALA A 39 1.63 4.85 1.82
CA ALA A 39 1.53 5.16 0.39
C ALA A 39 2.89 5.00 -0.32
N GLN A 40 3.98 5.44 0.34
CA GLN A 40 5.33 5.22 -0.16
C GLN A 40 5.70 3.73 -0.24
N MET A 41 5.35 2.92 0.77
CA MET A 41 5.59 1.47 0.71
C MET A 41 4.81 0.82 -0.44
N MET A 42 3.55 1.22 -0.69
CA MET A 42 2.79 0.71 -1.84
C MET A 42 3.44 1.07 -3.18
N GLY A 43 3.92 2.31 -3.33
CA GLY A 43 4.65 2.74 -4.54
C GLY A 43 6.01 2.04 -4.69
N ASN A 44 6.66 1.69 -3.57
CA ASN A 44 7.94 0.99 -3.58
C ASN A 44 7.79 -0.52 -3.89
N CYS A 45 6.60 -1.09 -3.71
CA CYS A 45 6.32 -2.47 -4.16
C CYS A 45 6.36 -2.63 -5.69
N THR A 46 6.26 -1.53 -6.45
CA THR A 46 6.47 -1.53 -7.91
C THR A 46 7.97 -1.66 -8.29
N GLY A 47 8.87 -1.66 -7.30
CA GLY A 47 10.30 -1.94 -7.44
C GLY A 47 10.73 -3.36 -7.05
N VAL A 48 9.82 -4.28 -6.71
CA VAL A 48 10.18 -5.67 -6.34
C VAL A 48 10.22 -6.56 -7.58
N GLY A 49 11.04 -6.16 -8.55
CA GLY A 49 11.71 -7.09 -9.45
C GLY A 49 13.07 -7.43 -8.86
N GLN A 50 13.11 -8.30 -7.84
CA GLN A 50 14.23 -9.16 -7.45
C GLN A 50 13.94 -9.77 -6.07
N GLN A 51 13.27 -10.92 -6.07
CA GLN A 51 13.47 -11.91 -5.04
C GLN A 51 14.93 -12.37 -5.19
N PRO A 52 15.82 -12.27 -4.18
CA PRO A 52 17.09 -12.98 -4.25
C PRO A 52 16.78 -14.48 -4.46
N PRO A 53 17.47 -15.19 -5.38
CA PRO A 53 17.12 -16.55 -5.79
C PRO A 53 17.23 -17.63 -4.68
N ASP A 54 17.47 -17.24 -3.43
CA ASP A 54 17.78 -18.15 -2.31
C ASP A 54 16.56 -18.47 -1.41
N GLN A 55 15.37 -17.93 -1.69
CA GLN A 55 14.15 -18.20 -0.90
C GLN A 55 13.04 -18.90 -1.70
N ALA A 56 13.42 -19.78 -2.64
CA ALA A 56 12.51 -20.80 -3.12
C ALA A 56 12.23 -21.78 -1.96
N ILE A 57 11.10 -21.58 -1.29
CA ILE A 57 10.53 -22.51 -0.32
C ILE A 57 10.39 -23.88 -1.01
N PRO A 58 10.99 -24.98 -0.51
CA PRO A 58 10.74 -26.29 -1.09
C PRO A 58 9.27 -26.63 -0.86
N ALA A 59 8.56 -26.92 -1.95
CA ALA A 59 7.17 -27.38 -1.90
C ALA A 59 7.09 -28.74 -1.17
N PRO A 60 6.12 -28.94 -0.27
CA PRO A 60 5.77 -30.28 0.23
C PRO A 60 5.14 -31.16 -0.86
#